data_AF-A0A661H080-F1
#
_entry.id   AF-A0A661H080-F1
#
_cell.length_a   1.000
_cell.length_b   1.000
_cell.length_c   1.000
_cell.angle_alpha   90.00
_cell.angle_beta   90.00
_cell.angle_gamma   90.00
#
_symmetry.space_group_name_H-M   'P 1'
#
loop_
_entity.id
_entity.type
_entity.pdbx_description
1 polymer ?
#
loop_
_entity_poly.entity_id
_entity_poly.type
_entity_poly.pdbx_seq_one_letter_code
_entity_poly.pdbx_strand_id
1 'polypeptide(L)'
;MNHVQVTKETIAATNGHILMWDQPCNNFDDEFCSLIPDEGLLIHSEDWKKFDKSYWVKFRDQNTIEIYYRTKRKVLIEVETEKTIGKFPNWRAVVPNINDVSPIGELGVNPTQYKSIIDAYGTGYNFQDLKLVFTGANRAICIKENNVDFNLSGAIIMPYKVEEII
;
A
#
# COMPACT_ATOMS: atom_id res chain seq x y z
N MET A 1 10.55 -7.39 5.73
CA MET A 1 11.19 -6.36 4.89
C MET A 1 10.26 -5.15 4.93
N ASN A 2 10.69 -4.02 5.49
CA ASN A 2 9.81 -2.86 5.72
C ASN A 2 10.13 -1.74 4.72
N HIS A 3 9.95 -2.02 3.43
CA HIS A 3 10.19 -1.06 2.36
C HIS A 3 8.95 -0.86 1.51
N VAL A 4 8.84 0.32 0.93
CA VAL A 4 7.93 0.65 -0.17
C VAL A 4 8.77 0.64 -1.44
N GLN A 5 8.35 -0.16 -2.42
CA GLN A 5 8.94 -0.17 -3.75
C GLN A 5 8.31 0.94 -4.59
N VAL A 6 9.12 1.78 -5.21
CA VAL A 6 8.67 2.85 -6.11
C VAL A 6 9.37 2.67 -7.44
N THR A 7 8.61 2.32 -8.47
CA THR A 7 9.06 2.21 -9.87
C THR A 7 8.39 3.30 -10.70
N LYS A 8 8.74 3.42 -11.97
CA LYS A 8 8.03 4.32 -12.90
C LYS A 8 6.56 3.94 -13.12
N GLU A 9 6.23 2.67 -12.91
CA GLU A 9 4.88 2.13 -13.18
C GLU A 9 4.04 2.00 -11.91
N THR A 10 4.67 1.75 -10.77
CA THR A 10 3.94 1.34 -9.56
C THR A 10 4.69 1.70 -8.28
N ILE A 11 3.93 2.13 -7.28
CA ILE A 11 4.30 2.15 -5.87
C ILE A 11 3.68 0.90 -5.23
N ALA A 12 4.46 0.05 -4.56
CA ALA A 12 3.96 -1.15 -3.90
C ALA A 12 4.50 -1.28 -2.47
N ALA A 13 3.65 -1.69 -1.55
CA ALA A 13 4.00 -1.92 -0.15
C ALA A 13 3.31 -3.17 0.39
N THR A 14 4.03 -3.96 1.18
CA THR A 14 3.46 -5.15 1.83
C THR A 14 4.11 -5.45 3.17
N ASN A 15 3.33 -6.00 4.09
CA ASN A 15 3.82 -6.61 5.34
C ASN A 15 3.67 -8.15 5.33
N GLY A 16 3.42 -8.75 4.16
CA GLY A 16 3.15 -10.19 4.00
C GLY A 16 1.69 -10.59 4.22
N HIS A 17 0.90 -9.77 4.93
CA HIS A 17 -0.53 -9.99 5.17
C HIS A 17 -1.42 -9.05 4.34
N ILE A 18 -0.94 -7.84 4.13
CA ILE A 18 -1.59 -6.78 3.35
C ILE A 18 -0.66 -6.42 2.20
N LEU A 19 -1.24 -6.29 1.01
CA LEU A 19 -0.58 -5.76 -0.17
C LEU A 19 -1.38 -4.55 -0.67
N MET A 20 -0.68 -3.45 -0.88
CA MET A 20 -1.22 -2.24 -1.51
C MET A 20 -0.32 -1.84 -2.67
N TRP A 21 -0.94 -1.35 -3.74
CA TRP A 21 -0.21 -0.73 -4.84
C TRP A 21 -0.99 0.43 -5.44
N ASP A 22 -0.26 1.37 -6.02
CA ASP A 22 -0.81 2.57 -6.66
C ASP A 22 0.12 3.07 -7.77
N GLN A 23 -0.35 4.01 -8.59
CA GLN A 23 0.49 4.64 -9.61
C GLN A 23 1.36 5.77 -9.01
N PRO A 24 2.64 5.89 -9.42
CA PRO A 24 3.52 6.94 -8.94
C PRO A 24 2.98 8.34 -9.20
N CYS A 25 2.42 8.58 -10.38
CA CYS A 25 1.87 9.88 -10.80
C CYS A 25 0.63 10.31 -10.00
N ASN A 26 0.01 9.43 -9.20
CA ASN A 26 -1.04 9.83 -8.26
C ASN A 26 -0.44 10.50 -7.01
N ASN A 27 0.84 10.24 -6.72
CA ASN A 27 1.51 10.64 -5.48
C ASN A 27 2.64 11.65 -5.72
N PHE A 28 3.19 11.70 -6.92
CA PHE A 28 4.34 12.53 -7.30
C PHE A 28 4.07 13.29 -8.61
N ASP A 29 4.80 14.39 -8.81
CA ASP A 29 4.77 15.12 -10.07
C ASP A 29 5.49 14.37 -11.20
N ASP A 30 5.22 14.77 -12.45
CA ASP A 30 5.79 14.13 -13.65
C ASP A 30 7.31 14.23 -13.69
N GLU A 31 7.89 15.32 -13.18
CA GLU A 31 9.34 15.53 -13.10
C GLU A 31 9.96 14.45 -12.20
N PHE A 32 9.44 14.28 -10.99
CA PHE A 32 9.89 13.25 -10.07
C PHE A 32 9.73 11.85 -10.68
N CYS A 33 8.57 11.56 -11.27
CA CYS A 33 8.30 10.26 -11.89
C CYS A 33 9.29 9.93 -13.02
N SER A 34 9.68 10.93 -13.81
CA SER A 34 10.63 10.76 -14.91
C SER A 34 12.06 10.44 -14.45
N LEU A 35 12.40 10.84 -13.22
CA LEU A 35 13.73 10.66 -12.61
C LEU A 35 13.86 9.38 -11.79
N ILE A 36 12.77 8.63 -11.58
CA ILE A 36 12.83 7.32 -10.92
C ILE A 36 13.76 6.40 -11.74
N PRO A 37 14.76 5.73 -11.13
CA PRO A 37 15.61 4.77 -11.83
C PRO A 37 14.82 3.58 -12.41
N ASP A 38 15.30 2.98 -13.50
CA ASP A 38 14.62 1.85 -14.15
C ASP A 38 14.53 0.62 -13.22
N GLU A 39 15.52 0.42 -12.34
CA GLU A 39 15.51 -0.60 -11.30
C GLU A 39 14.53 -0.33 -10.14
N GLY A 40 13.98 0.87 -10.06
CA GLY A 40 13.13 1.32 -8.96
C GLY A 40 13.90 1.67 -7.69
N LEU A 41 13.18 2.33 -6.79
CA LEU A 41 13.64 2.73 -5.46
C LEU A 41 13.00 1.84 -4.40
N LEU A 42 13.72 1.66 -3.31
CA LEU A 42 13.26 1.09 -2.07
C LEU A 42 13.37 2.15 -1.00
N ILE A 43 12.22 2.54 -0.45
CA ILE A 43 12.10 3.55 0.58
C ILE A 43 11.68 2.87 1.88
N HIS A 44 12.46 3.06 2.95
CA HIS A 44 12.11 2.46 4.24
C HIS A 44 10.75 2.96 4.74
N SER A 45 9.97 2.12 5.41
CA SER A 45 8.58 2.44 5.80
C SER A 45 8.46 3.68 6.69
N GLU A 46 9.45 3.93 7.55
CA GLU A 46 9.49 5.14 8.39
C GLU A 46 9.80 6.41 7.59
N ASP A 47 10.57 6.29 6.51
CA ASP A 47 10.83 7.41 5.60
C ASP A 47 9.65 7.67 4.69
N TRP A 48 8.93 6.61 4.28
CA TRP A 48 7.70 6.73 3.51
C TRP A 48 6.64 7.59 4.22
N LYS A 49 6.50 7.46 5.54
CA LYS A 49 5.56 8.28 6.33
C LYS A 49 5.85 9.78 6.24
N LYS A 50 7.08 10.18 5.90
CA LYS A 50 7.47 11.59 5.77
C LYS A 50 6.86 12.24 4.53
N PHE A 51 6.43 11.47 3.54
CA PHE A 51 5.75 12.01 2.36
C PHE A 51 4.33 12.53 2.68
N ASP A 52 3.73 12.08 3.78
CA ASP A 52 2.43 12.58 4.24
C ASP A 52 2.48 14.10 4.44
N LYS A 53 1.53 14.80 3.81
CA LYS A 53 1.41 16.28 3.82
C LYS A 53 2.62 17.02 3.26
N SER A 54 3.51 16.35 2.54
CA SER A 54 4.48 17.04 1.69
C SER A 54 3.73 17.81 0.60
N TYR A 55 4.28 18.94 0.17
CA TYR A 55 3.70 19.68 -0.97
C TYR A 55 4.52 19.51 -2.24
N TRP A 56 5.80 19.12 -2.11
CA TRP A 56 6.70 18.92 -3.22
C TRP A 56 7.84 17.99 -2.80
N VAL A 57 8.32 17.20 -3.76
CA VAL A 57 9.35 16.20 -3.60
C VAL A 57 10.24 16.27 -4.84
N LYS A 58 11.56 16.19 -4.67
CA LYS A 58 12.50 16.07 -5.78
C LYS A 58 13.71 15.24 -5.42
N PHE A 59 14.42 14.75 -6.44
CA PHE A 59 15.75 14.19 -6.23
C PHE A 59 16.74 15.31 -5.92
N ARG A 60 17.52 15.14 -4.85
CA ARG A 60 18.70 15.98 -4.57
C ARG A 60 19.90 15.45 -5.35
N ASP A 61 20.05 14.14 -5.33
CA ASP A 61 21.08 13.35 -6.03
C ASP A 61 20.52 11.93 -6.31
N GLN A 62 21.36 11.03 -6.82
CA GLN A 62 20.94 9.69 -7.25
C GLN A 62 20.31 8.84 -6.13
N ASN A 63 20.72 9.05 -4.87
CA ASN A 63 20.30 8.21 -3.74
C ASN A 63 19.60 9.01 -2.64
N THR A 64 19.34 10.30 -2.86
CA THR A 64 18.76 11.16 -1.85
C THR A 64 17.55 11.91 -2.40
N ILE A 65 16.41 11.77 -1.71
CA ILE A 65 15.19 12.52 -1.98
C ILE A 65 15.07 13.67 -0.98
N GLU A 66 14.68 14.83 -1.49
CA GLU A 66 14.38 16.02 -0.72
C GLU A 66 12.87 16.26 -0.67
N ILE A 67 12.32 16.29 0.54
CA ILE A 67 10.89 16.44 0.82
C ILE A 67 10.63 17.83 1.38
N TYR A 68 9.73 18.57 0.74
CA TYR A 68 9.36 19.93 1.12
C TYR A 68 7.97 19.99 1.76
N TYR A 69 7.86 20.77 2.84
CA TYR A 69 6.62 21.04 3.55
C TYR A 69 6.34 22.54 3.54
N ARG A 70 5.07 22.94 3.50
CA ARG A 70 4.70 24.37 3.45
C ARG A 70 5.10 25.13 4.72
N THR A 71 5.09 24.45 5.86
CA THR A 71 5.24 25.05 7.19
C THR A 71 6.38 24.46 8.01
N LYS A 72 7.07 23.43 7.52
CA LYS A 72 8.16 22.73 8.23
C LYS A 72 9.45 22.81 7.44
N ARG A 73 10.56 22.54 8.12
CA ARG A 73 11.87 22.36 7.47
C ARG A 73 11.79 21.20 6.49
N LYS A 74 12.47 21.36 5.35
CA LYS A 74 12.70 20.28 4.40
C LYS A 74 13.43 19.11 5.07
N VAL A 75 13.16 17.91 4.60
CA VAL A 75 13.77 16.68 5.10
C VAL A 75 14.45 15.96 3.94
N LEU A 76 15.58 15.33 4.25
CA LEU A 76 16.30 14.46 3.32
C LEU A 76 16.10 13.03 3.77
N ILE A 77 15.87 12.15 2.80
CA ILE A 77 15.85 10.71 3.02
C ILE A 77 16.80 10.06 2.03
N GLU A 78 17.50 9.03 2.51
CA GLU A 78 18.30 8.16 1.66
C GLU A 78 17.41 7.05 1.12
N VAL A 79 17.59 6.71 -0.15
CA VAL A 79 16.85 5.65 -0.83
C VAL A 79 17.81 4.62 -1.38
N GLU A 80 17.34 3.38 -1.42
CA GLU A 80 18.13 2.25 -1.88
C GLU A 80 17.52 1.67 -3.16
N THR A 81 18.22 0.72 -3.79
CA THR A 81 17.71 -0.01 -4.96
C THR A 81 17.75 -1.51 -4.67
N GLU A 82 17.04 -2.31 -5.47
CA GLU A 82 17.05 -3.78 -5.31
C GLU A 82 18.46 -4.40 -5.47
N LYS A 83 19.35 -3.73 -6.21
CA LYS A 83 20.76 -4.14 -6.33
C LYS A 83 21.49 -4.08 -5.00
N THR A 84 21.09 -3.16 -4.11
CA THR A 84 21.80 -2.86 -2.87
C THR A 84 21.32 -3.73 -1.70
N ILE A 85 20.02 -3.96 -1.59
CA ILE A 85 19.39 -4.60 -0.40
C ILE A 85 18.59 -5.88 -0.70
N GLY A 86 18.53 -6.30 -1.97
CA GLY A 86 17.80 -7.49 -2.40
C GLY A 86 16.45 -7.17 -3.06
N LYS A 87 15.84 -8.20 -3.66
CA LYS A 87 14.64 -8.05 -4.47
C LYS A 87 13.40 -7.80 -3.61
N PHE A 88 12.56 -6.87 -4.02
CA PHE A 88 11.21 -6.75 -3.47
C PHE A 88 10.38 -7.97 -3.87
N PRO A 89 9.42 -8.42 -3.02
CA PRO A 89 8.54 -9.51 -3.39
C PRO A 89 7.83 -9.26 -4.72
N ASN A 90 7.71 -10.28 -5.56
CA ASN A 90 6.96 -10.19 -6.82
C ASN A 90 5.45 -10.12 -6.53
N TRP A 91 4.99 -8.94 -6.14
CA TRP A 91 3.61 -8.70 -5.75
C TRP A 91 2.62 -8.95 -6.90
N ARG A 92 3.03 -8.71 -8.15
CA ARG A 92 2.20 -8.98 -9.34
C ARG A 92 1.79 -10.46 -9.44
N ALA A 93 2.62 -11.38 -8.94
CA ALA A 93 2.30 -12.81 -8.97
C ALA A 93 1.19 -13.22 -7.99
N VAL A 94 0.88 -12.39 -7.00
CA VAL A 94 -0.17 -12.67 -6.00
C VAL A 94 -1.45 -11.83 -6.23
N VAL A 95 -1.43 -10.89 -7.18
CA VAL A 95 -2.63 -10.18 -7.60
C VAL A 95 -3.49 -11.11 -8.45
N PRO A 96 -4.74 -11.41 -8.06
CA PRO A 96 -5.62 -12.28 -8.81
C PRO A 96 -6.00 -11.62 -10.14
N ASN A 97 -6.12 -12.44 -11.19
CA ASN A 97 -6.68 -11.98 -12.45
C ASN A 97 -8.14 -11.56 -12.21
N ILE A 98 -8.51 -10.35 -12.62
CA ILE A 98 -9.85 -9.79 -12.39
C ILE A 98 -10.96 -10.67 -12.99
N ASN A 99 -10.65 -11.45 -14.03
CA ASN A 99 -11.59 -12.38 -14.65
C ASN A 99 -11.84 -13.65 -13.83
N ASP A 100 -10.95 -13.97 -12.88
CA ASP A 100 -11.07 -15.14 -11.97
C ASP A 100 -11.70 -14.76 -10.62
N VAL A 101 -11.97 -13.47 -10.41
CA VAL A 101 -12.66 -12.94 -9.24
C VAL A 101 -14.15 -12.92 -9.52
N SER A 102 -14.92 -13.79 -8.85
CA SER A 102 -16.37 -13.65 -8.85
C SER A 102 -16.74 -12.39 -8.08
N PRO A 103 -17.54 -11.46 -8.65
CA PRO A 103 -17.97 -10.28 -7.93
C PRO A 103 -18.79 -10.74 -6.72
N ILE A 104 -18.22 -10.62 -5.53
CA ILE A 104 -19.03 -10.44 -4.33
C ILE A 104 -19.76 -9.12 -4.58
N GLY A 105 -21.07 -9.09 -4.35
CA GLY A 105 -21.84 -7.85 -4.47
C GLY A 105 -21.08 -6.70 -3.81
N GLU A 106 -20.99 -5.57 -4.51
CA GLU A 106 -20.19 -4.41 -4.11
C GLU A 106 -20.36 -4.14 -2.62
N LEU A 107 -19.28 -4.28 -1.86
CA LEU A 107 -19.28 -4.09 -0.43
C LEU A 107 -18.76 -2.69 -0.15
N GLY A 108 -19.68 -1.72 -0.17
CA GLY A 108 -19.41 -0.37 0.27
C GLY A 108 -19.17 -0.35 1.77
N VAL A 109 -17.91 -0.31 2.20
CA VAL A 109 -17.55 -0.10 3.60
C VAL A 109 -17.22 1.38 3.78
N ASN A 110 -17.92 2.06 4.70
CA ASN A 110 -17.52 3.40 5.13
C ASN A 110 -16.32 3.25 6.09
N PRO A 111 -15.08 3.65 5.71
CA PRO A 111 -13.90 3.38 6.51
C PRO A 111 -13.95 4.07 7.88
N THR A 112 -14.59 5.24 7.95
CA THR A 112 -14.79 5.97 9.20
C THR A 112 -15.74 5.22 10.13
N GLN A 113 -16.85 4.70 9.63
CA GLN A 113 -17.78 3.88 10.44
C GLN A 113 -17.15 2.56 10.85
N TYR A 114 -16.37 1.93 9.97
CA TYR A 114 -15.64 0.71 10.31
C TYR A 114 -14.63 0.94 11.43
N LYS A 115 -13.88 2.04 11.34
CA LYS A 115 -13.02 2.51 12.42
C LYS A 115 -13.80 2.81 13.70
N SER A 116 -14.94 3.48 13.62
CA SER A 116 -15.80 3.73 14.79
C SER A 116 -16.35 2.44 15.43
N ILE A 117 -16.62 1.40 14.64
CA ILE A 117 -17.00 0.08 15.15
C ILE A 117 -15.83 -0.53 15.91
N ILE A 118 -14.63 -0.54 15.33
CA ILE A 118 -13.39 -0.99 15.99
C ILE A 118 -13.18 -0.22 17.30
N ASP A 119 -13.26 1.12 17.25
CA ASP A 119 -13.07 2.00 18.40
C ASP A 119 -14.14 1.75 19.49
N ALA A 120 -15.39 1.44 19.12
CA ALA A 120 -16.49 1.14 20.04
C ALA A 120 -16.31 -0.20 20.78
N TYR A 121 -15.73 -1.21 20.12
CA TYR A 121 -15.36 -2.48 20.77
C TYR A 121 -14.05 -2.36 21.59
N GLY A 122 -13.25 -1.31 21.34
CA GLY A 122 -11.88 -1.11 21.80
C GLY A 122 -11.67 -0.56 23.21
N THR A 123 -12.52 -0.87 24.20
CA THR A 123 -12.24 -0.46 25.60
C THR A 123 -12.02 -1.60 26.60
N GLY A 124 -12.20 -2.87 26.21
CA GLY A 124 -12.12 -3.99 27.16
C GLY A 124 -11.28 -5.21 26.76
N TYR A 125 -10.95 -5.37 25.48
CA TYR A 125 -10.32 -6.59 24.97
C TYR A 125 -9.21 -6.26 23.97
N ASN A 126 -8.04 -6.89 24.16
CA ASN A 126 -6.96 -6.92 23.17
C ASN A 126 -7.42 -7.72 21.94
N PHE A 127 -8.20 -7.10 21.07
CA PHE A 127 -8.55 -7.66 19.76
C PHE A 127 -7.33 -7.54 18.85
N GLN A 128 -6.48 -8.57 18.83
CA GLN A 128 -5.40 -8.66 17.83
C GLN A 128 -5.93 -9.07 16.45
N ASP A 129 -7.13 -9.67 16.39
CA ASP A 129 -7.77 -10.11 15.15
C ASP A 129 -9.26 -9.77 15.14
N LEU A 130 -9.73 -9.08 14.10
CA LEU A 130 -11.16 -8.86 13.85
C LEU A 130 -11.59 -9.75 12.69
N LYS A 131 -12.46 -10.75 12.95
CA LYS A 131 -12.96 -11.66 11.93
C LYS A 131 -14.13 -11.02 11.19
N LEU A 132 -13.87 -10.53 9.98
CA LEU A 132 -14.93 -10.20 9.03
C LEU A 132 -15.40 -11.47 8.34
N VAL A 133 -16.58 -11.96 8.73
CA VAL A 133 -17.20 -13.12 8.08
C VAL A 133 -18.06 -12.62 6.94
N PHE A 134 -17.53 -12.75 5.72
CA PHE A 134 -18.30 -12.59 4.50
C PHE A 134 -18.89 -13.96 4.14
N THR A 135 -20.17 -14.15 4.42
CA THR A 135 -20.87 -15.39 4.06
C THR A 135 -21.06 -15.44 2.53
N GLY A 136 -20.35 -16.36 1.85
CA GLY A 136 -20.60 -16.67 0.43
C GLY A 136 -19.40 -16.80 -0.52
N ALA A 137 -18.14 -16.53 -0.11
CA ALA A 137 -16.99 -16.70 -1.00
C ALA A 137 -15.68 -17.06 -0.28
N ASN A 138 -15.12 -18.24 -0.54
CA ASN A 138 -13.79 -18.70 -0.11
C ASN A 138 -12.65 -18.05 -0.93
N ARG A 139 -12.74 -16.75 -1.27
CA ARG A 139 -11.80 -16.08 -2.19
C ARG A 139 -11.32 -14.74 -1.63
N ALA A 140 -10.18 -14.27 -2.15
CA ALA A 140 -9.63 -12.96 -1.83
C ALA A 140 -10.63 -11.84 -2.14
N ILE A 141 -10.69 -10.83 -1.27
CA ILE A 141 -11.59 -9.68 -1.42
C ILE A 141 -10.79 -8.51 -1.97
N CYS A 142 -11.22 -7.99 -3.12
CA CYS A 142 -10.63 -6.83 -3.75
C CYS A 142 -11.36 -5.56 -3.30
N ILE A 143 -10.62 -4.53 -2.90
CA ILE A 143 -11.10 -3.21 -2.50
C ILE A 143 -10.55 -2.19 -3.50
N LYS A 144 -11.40 -1.29 -3.98
CA LYS A 144 -11.00 -0.16 -4.83
C LYS A 144 -11.81 1.08 -4.50
N GLU A 145 -11.32 2.23 -4.93
CA GLU A 145 -12.12 3.45 -4.94
C GLU A 145 -13.21 3.38 -6.05
N ASN A 146 -14.36 4.01 -5.79
CA ASN A 146 -15.43 4.09 -6.78
C ASN A 146 -14.93 4.79 -8.05
N ASN A 147 -15.28 4.23 -9.22
CA ASN A 147 -14.87 4.73 -10.55
C ASN A 147 -13.38 4.63 -10.89
N VAL A 148 -12.55 4.01 -10.05
CA VAL A 148 -11.15 3.69 -10.39
C VAL A 148 -11.06 2.24 -10.89
N ASP A 149 -10.26 2.00 -11.93
CA ASP A 149 -9.96 0.63 -12.39
C ASP A 149 -9.06 -0.05 -11.35
N PHE A 150 -9.43 -1.25 -10.93
CA PHE A 150 -8.69 -2.02 -9.92
C PHE A 150 -7.26 -2.35 -10.35
N ASN A 151 -7.01 -2.45 -11.66
CA ASN A 151 -5.67 -2.67 -12.20
C ASN A 151 -4.78 -1.44 -12.03
N LEU A 152 -5.36 -0.25 -11.81
CA LEU A 152 -4.65 1.01 -11.60
C LEU A 152 -4.44 1.30 -10.11
N SER A 153 -5.44 1.03 -9.27
CA SER A 153 -5.37 1.27 -7.82
C SER A 153 -6.33 0.36 -7.06
N GLY A 154 -5.84 -0.30 -6.00
CA GLY A 154 -6.63 -1.22 -5.21
C GLY A 154 -5.89 -1.84 -4.02
N ALA A 155 -6.63 -2.56 -3.19
CA ALA A 155 -6.11 -3.37 -2.09
C ALA A 155 -6.76 -4.75 -2.08
N ILE A 156 -6.05 -5.76 -1.59
CA ILE A 156 -6.58 -7.12 -1.44
C ILE A 156 -6.58 -7.49 0.04
N ILE A 157 -7.73 -7.95 0.53
CA ILE A 157 -7.84 -8.62 1.81
C ILE A 157 -7.87 -10.12 1.56
N MET A 158 -6.82 -10.80 2.01
CA MET A 158 -6.75 -12.26 2.00
C MET A 158 -7.54 -12.82 3.19
N PRO A 159 -8.38 -13.86 3.00
CA PRO A 159 -9.00 -14.54 4.12
C PRO A 159 -7.92 -15.23 4.96
N TYR A 160 -7.90 -14.97 6.27
CA TYR A 160 -7.04 -15.69 7.20
C TYR A 160 -7.75 -16.96 7.68
N LYS A 161 -7.14 -18.11 7.42
CA LYS A 161 -7.61 -19.41 7.94
C LYS A 161 -7.00 -19.59 9.33
N VAL A 162 -7.81 -19.46 10.38
CA VAL A 162 -7.53 -20.10 11.67
C VAL A 162 -8.38 -21.36 11.73
N GLU A 163 -7.77 -22.51 11.49
CA GLU A 163 -8.34 -23.79 11.89
C GLU A 163 -7.93 -24.04 13.34
N GLU A 164 -8.90 -24.29 14.22
CA GLU A 164 -8.62 -25.05 15.43
C GLU A 164 -8.36 -26.50 15.01
N ILE A 165 -7.21 -27.05 15.42
CA ILE A 165 -6.98 -28.49 15.42
C ILE A 165 -7.80 -29.05 16.57
N ILE A 166 -8.95 -29.67 16.27
CA ILE A 166 -9.65 -30.60 17.16
C ILE A 166 -10.09 -31.82 16.37
#